data_AF-A0A933J0K5-F1
#
_entry.id   AF-A0A933J0K5-F1
#
_cell.length_a   1.000
_cell.length_b   1.000
_cell.length_c   1.000
_cell.angle_alpha   90.00
_cell.angle_beta   90.00
_cell.angle_gamma   90.00
#
_symmetry.space_group_name_H-M   'P 1'
#
loop_
_entity.id
_entity.type
_entity.pdbx_description
1 polymer ?
#
loop_
_entity_poly.entity_id
_entity_poly.type
_entity_poly.pdbx_seq_one_letter_code
_entity_poly.pdbx_strand_id
1 'polypeptide(L)'
;MRIRTWYLLAALIVLLSVAACSAPATSVPPTSAPQAAAQTPTPAPVTTATSAPKAVSPTAAPTSAPTATAAPKAANPTAAPAQPTAATKSQGATTKLDIDKLLPNAPGRQETLEYCVGCHHIAAIAIAAKPKEEWQSHRLGHVGRTIVPDAMLDTIYAYLIANFPPDRVIPQLPEELLGDWTSY
;
A
#
# COMPACT_ATOMS: atom_id res chain seq x y z
N MET A 1 -44.67 6.04 30.57
CA MET A 1 -44.18 4.64 30.63
C MET A 1 -43.80 4.20 29.21
N ARG A 2 -42.69 3.45 29.03
CA ARG A 2 -42.11 2.92 27.75
C ARG A 2 -40.85 3.60 27.15
N ILE A 3 -40.05 4.35 27.92
CA ILE A 3 -38.72 4.84 27.44
C ILE A 3 -37.55 4.34 28.33
N ARG A 4 -37.81 3.70 29.48
CA ARG A 4 -36.77 3.36 30.47
C ARG A 4 -36.16 1.95 30.37
N THR A 5 -36.60 1.12 29.43
CA THR A 5 -36.21 -0.31 29.37
C THR A 5 -35.00 -0.59 28.47
N TRP A 6 -34.55 0.37 27.66
CA TRP A 6 -33.45 0.16 26.70
C TRP A 6 -32.06 0.49 27.25
N TYR A 7 -31.95 1.37 28.25
CA TYR A 7 -30.62 1.80 28.76
C TYR A 7 -30.02 0.89 29.83
N LEU A 8 -30.80 0.03 30.48
CA LEU A 8 -30.30 -0.87 31.54
C LEU A 8 -29.74 -2.20 31.01
N LEU A 9 -30.11 -2.63 29.80
CA LEU A 9 -29.50 -3.83 29.18
C LEU A 9 -28.16 -3.52 28.49
N ALA A 10 -27.89 -2.25 28.16
CA ALA A 10 -26.64 -1.80 27.54
C ALA A 10 -25.49 -1.59 28.55
N ALA A 11 -25.76 -1.65 29.86
CA ALA A 11 -24.76 -1.35 30.89
C ALA A 11 -24.28 -2.58 31.69
N LEU A 12 -24.94 -3.74 31.58
CA LEU A 12 -24.64 -4.93 32.40
C LEU A 12 -24.01 -6.09 31.62
N ILE A 13 -23.99 -6.02 30.28
CA ILE A 13 -23.28 -6.99 29.45
C ILE A 13 -21.86 -6.45 29.22
N VAL A 14 -20.99 -6.81 30.16
CA VAL A 14 -19.60 -7.20 29.88
C VAL A 14 -18.64 -6.04 29.54
N LEU A 15 -17.93 -5.30 30.41
CA LEU A 15 -17.60 -5.34 31.84
C LEU A 15 -17.07 -6.65 32.43
N LEU A 16 -16.93 -7.71 31.63
CA LEU A 16 -16.53 -9.03 32.10
C LEU A 16 -15.74 -9.79 31.03
N SER A 17 -14.62 -9.22 30.56
CA SER A 17 -13.61 -9.95 29.79
C SER A 17 -12.21 -9.38 30.04
N VAL A 18 -11.62 -9.78 31.18
CA VAL A 18 -10.21 -10.21 31.34
C VAL A 18 -9.15 -9.21 30.81
N ALA A 19 -8.53 -8.34 31.61
CA ALA A 19 -7.58 -8.65 32.69
C ALA A 19 -6.65 -9.84 32.38
N ALA A 20 -5.80 -9.71 31.35
CA ALA A 20 -4.56 -10.48 31.23
C ALA A 20 -3.47 -9.61 30.60
N CYS A 21 -2.88 -8.73 31.42
CA CYS A 21 -1.48 -8.38 31.27
C CYS A 21 -0.62 -9.64 31.39
N SER A 22 0.53 -9.61 30.71
CA SER A 22 1.70 -10.47 30.94
C SER A 22 1.71 -11.82 30.24
N ALA A 23 2.16 -11.82 28.98
CA ALA A 23 3.05 -12.89 28.54
C ALA A 23 4.50 -12.46 28.86
N PRO A 24 5.31 -13.28 29.56
CA PRO A 24 6.75 -13.07 29.60
C PRO A 24 7.32 -13.26 28.19
N ALA A 25 8.25 -12.39 27.81
CA ALA A 25 9.03 -12.56 26.60
C ALA A 25 9.79 -13.89 26.66
N THR A 26 9.34 -14.87 25.89
CA THR A 26 10.18 -16.01 25.52
C THR A 26 11.27 -15.47 24.61
N SER A 27 12.43 -15.20 25.20
CA SER A 27 13.68 -14.97 24.48
C SER A 27 13.95 -16.19 23.60
N VAL A 28 13.73 -16.04 22.30
CA VAL A 28 14.27 -16.97 21.30
C VAL A 28 15.79 -16.89 21.40
N PRO A 29 16.51 -18.01 21.62
CA PRO A 29 17.96 -17.98 21.58
C PRO A 29 18.42 -17.54 20.19
N PRO A 30 19.45 -16.69 20.08
CA PRO A 30 19.98 -16.31 18.78
C PRO A 30 20.46 -17.58 18.06
N THR A 31 19.90 -17.83 16.87
CA THR A 31 20.48 -18.75 15.90
C THR A 31 21.90 -18.27 15.62
N SER A 32 22.88 -19.08 16.02
CA SER A 32 24.30 -18.89 15.76
C SER A 32 24.53 -18.63 14.27
N ALA A 33 24.90 -17.40 13.93
CA ALA A 33 25.51 -17.11 12.65
C ALA A 33 26.87 -17.84 12.56
N PRO A 34 27.28 -18.32 11.37
CA PRO A 34 28.65 -18.79 11.18
C PRO A 34 29.63 -17.65 11.45
N GLN A 35 30.65 -17.96 12.26
CA GLN A 35 31.78 -17.07 12.57
C GLN A 35 32.41 -16.57 11.27
N ALA A 36 32.15 -15.31 10.93
CA ALA A 36 33.01 -14.54 10.04
C ALA A 36 34.33 -14.30 10.77
N ALA A 37 35.42 -14.70 10.12
CA ALA A 37 36.78 -14.52 10.58
C ALA A 37 37.03 -13.06 11.02
N ALA A 38 37.63 -12.92 12.20
CA ALA A 38 38.06 -11.66 12.78
C ALA A 38 38.98 -10.91 11.81
N GLN A 39 38.56 -9.72 11.38
CA GLN A 39 39.47 -8.69 10.89
C GLN A 39 39.59 -7.62 11.97
N THR A 40 40.83 -7.42 12.37
CA THR A 40 41.32 -6.53 13.43
C THR A 40 40.88 -5.09 13.20
N PRO A 41 40.42 -4.35 14.22
CA PRO A 41 40.12 -2.92 14.08
C PRO A 41 41.41 -2.08 14.06
N THR A 42 41.57 -1.26 13.01
CA THR A 42 42.51 -0.13 13.00
C THR A 42 41.80 1.11 13.58
N PRO A 43 42.36 1.80 14.58
CA PRO A 43 41.76 3.03 15.10
C PRO A 43 42.25 4.30 14.40
N ALA A 44 41.28 5.21 14.18
CA ALA A 44 41.35 6.69 14.15
C ALA A 44 42.03 7.37 12.92
N PRO A 45 41.66 8.62 12.53
CA PRO A 45 41.53 9.76 13.44
C PRO A 45 40.18 10.49 13.46
N VAL A 46 39.97 11.10 14.62
CA VAL A 46 39.08 12.24 14.90
C VAL A 46 39.39 13.40 13.96
N THR A 47 38.35 14.00 13.36
CA THR A 47 38.37 15.40 12.92
C THR A 47 37.10 16.11 13.37
N THR A 48 37.27 16.91 14.41
CA THR A 48 36.43 18.06 14.79
C THR A 48 36.41 19.13 13.69
N ALA A 49 35.22 19.63 13.34
CA ALA A 49 34.88 21.04 13.07
C ALA A 49 33.41 21.11 12.61
N THR A 50 32.47 21.55 13.45
CA THR A 50 32.07 22.96 13.63
C THR A 50 31.77 23.67 12.31
N SER A 51 30.48 23.79 12.00
CA SER A 51 29.91 24.94 11.31
C SER A 51 28.45 25.08 11.73
N ALA A 52 28.18 26.12 12.53
CA ALA A 52 26.85 26.54 12.92
C ALA A 52 26.08 27.05 11.70
N PRO A 53 24.80 26.66 11.51
CA PRO A 53 23.97 27.31 10.50
C PRO A 53 23.63 28.72 10.96
N LYS A 54 24.05 29.69 10.16
CA LYS A 54 23.72 31.11 10.28
C LYS A 54 22.19 31.28 10.14
N ALA A 55 21.55 31.74 11.22
CA ALA A 55 20.16 32.16 11.19
C ALA A 55 19.98 33.30 10.18
N VAL A 56 19.17 33.07 9.15
CA VAL A 56 18.70 34.11 8.24
C VAL A 56 17.23 34.33 8.56
N SER A 57 16.92 35.54 9.03
CA SER A 57 15.56 36.00 9.30
C SER A 57 14.77 36.21 7.99
N PRO A 58 13.43 36.12 8.05
CA PRO A 58 12.57 36.03 6.88
C PRO A 58 12.40 37.38 6.20
N THR A 59 12.54 37.41 4.87
CA THR A 59 12.12 38.55 4.05
C THR A 59 10.74 38.25 3.48
N ALA A 60 9.87 39.25 3.60
CA ALA A 60 8.44 39.20 3.34
C ALA A 60 8.05 38.88 1.88
N ALA A 61 6.81 38.40 1.76
CA ALA A 61 6.10 37.97 0.57
C ALA A 61 6.01 39.01 -0.56
N PRO A 62 5.82 38.53 -1.80
CA PRO A 62 4.78 39.07 -2.66
C PRO A 62 3.60 38.11 -2.76
N THR A 63 2.43 38.64 -2.38
CA THR A 63 1.11 38.09 -2.72
C THR A 63 0.92 38.14 -4.23
N SER A 64 1.17 37.02 -4.91
CA SER A 64 0.73 36.83 -6.29
C SER A 64 -0.74 36.40 -6.28
N ALA A 65 -1.61 37.26 -6.80
CA ALA A 65 -3.00 36.95 -7.05
C ALA A 65 -3.13 35.71 -7.96
N PRO A 66 -4.07 34.80 -7.69
CA PRO A 66 -4.38 33.72 -8.63
C PRO A 66 -5.04 34.34 -9.87
N THR A 67 -4.30 34.40 -10.98
CA THR A 67 -4.88 34.51 -12.31
C THR A 67 -5.76 33.29 -12.52
N ALA A 68 -7.06 33.52 -12.75
CA ALA A 68 -7.99 32.48 -13.17
C ALA A 68 -7.55 31.94 -14.54
N THR A 69 -6.80 30.84 -14.54
CA THR A 69 -6.54 30.05 -15.74
C THR A 69 -7.86 29.47 -16.21
N ALA A 70 -8.26 29.86 -17.41
CA ALA A 70 -9.47 29.42 -18.08
C ALA A 70 -9.63 27.88 -18.03
N ALA A 71 -10.86 27.44 -17.77
CA ALA A 71 -11.25 26.05 -17.87
C ALA A 71 -10.86 25.48 -19.24
N PRO A 72 -10.20 24.31 -19.31
CA PRO A 72 -9.98 23.64 -20.58
C PRO A 72 -11.33 23.28 -21.18
N LYS A 73 -11.59 23.83 -22.37
CA LYS A 73 -12.67 23.42 -23.27
C LYS A 73 -12.54 21.91 -23.48
N ALA A 74 -13.57 21.16 -23.06
CA ALA A 74 -13.66 19.73 -23.26
C ALA A 74 -13.34 19.38 -24.72
N ALA A 75 -12.20 18.74 -24.93
CA ALA A 75 -11.88 18.13 -26.21
C ALA A 75 -12.85 16.97 -26.40
N ASN A 76 -13.59 17.06 -27.50
CA ASN A 76 -14.47 16.00 -28.00
C ASN A 76 -13.65 14.71 -28.11
N PRO A 77 -14.09 13.56 -27.57
CA PRO A 77 -13.36 12.31 -27.72
C PRO A 77 -13.33 11.92 -29.20
N THR A 78 -12.18 12.09 -29.84
CA THR A 78 -11.88 11.48 -31.13
C THR A 78 -11.99 9.97 -30.95
N ALA A 79 -12.95 9.36 -31.64
CA ALA A 79 -13.17 7.93 -31.65
C ALA A 79 -11.86 7.21 -32.01
N ALA A 80 -11.36 6.39 -31.09
CA ALA A 80 -10.23 5.51 -31.33
C ALA A 80 -10.59 4.52 -32.46
N PRO A 81 -9.68 4.25 -33.41
CA PRO A 81 -9.88 3.21 -34.41
C PRO A 81 -10.10 1.85 -33.73
N ALA A 82 -11.21 1.19 -34.06
CA ALA A 82 -11.51 -0.16 -33.62
C ALA A 82 -10.37 -1.11 -34.06
N GLN A 83 -9.60 -1.62 -33.11
CA GLN A 83 -8.70 -2.74 -33.38
C GLN A 83 -9.53 -4.01 -33.66
N PRO A 84 -9.15 -4.83 -34.65
CA PRO A 84 -9.82 -6.09 -34.94
C PRO A 84 -9.64 -7.07 -33.78
N THR A 85 -10.75 -7.41 -33.13
CA THR A 85 -10.83 -8.44 -32.09
C THR A 85 -10.59 -9.82 -32.71
N ALA A 86 -9.34 -10.31 -32.65
CA ALA A 86 -9.06 -11.71 -32.92
C ALA A 86 -9.66 -12.56 -31.79
N ALA A 87 -10.78 -13.23 -32.08
CA ALA A 87 -11.45 -14.14 -31.18
C ALA A 87 -10.64 -15.42 -30.98
N THR A 88 -9.72 -15.41 -30.02
CA THR A 88 -9.10 -16.65 -29.50
C THR A 88 -10.14 -17.38 -28.64
N LYS A 89 -10.70 -18.47 -29.18
CA LYS A 89 -11.52 -19.43 -28.43
C LYS A 89 -10.61 -20.20 -27.46
N SER A 90 -10.45 -19.70 -26.24
CA SER A 90 -9.98 -20.51 -25.12
C SER A 90 -11.20 -21.11 -24.42
N GLN A 91 -11.52 -22.36 -24.76
CA GLN A 91 -12.52 -23.18 -24.07
C GLN A 91 -11.82 -24.01 -22.98
N GLY A 92 -11.27 -23.34 -21.98
CA GLY A 92 -11.12 -23.90 -20.64
C GLY A 92 -12.27 -23.38 -19.78
N ALA A 93 -12.76 -24.16 -18.83
CA ALA A 93 -13.70 -23.66 -17.82
C ALA A 93 -12.97 -22.57 -17.00
N THR A 94 -13.01 -21.33 -17.50
CA THR A 94 -12.39 -20.19 -16.86
C THR A 94 -13.28 -19.84 -15.67
N THR A 95 -12.85 -20.22 -14.48
CA THR A 95 -13.37 -19.64 -13.24
C THR A 95 -13.23 -18.14 -13.39
N LYS A 96 -14.33 -17.47 -13.78
CA LYS A 96 -14.32 -16.04 -14.09
C LYS A 96 -13.94 -15.32 -12.80
N LEU A 97 -12.70 -14.84 -12.76
CA LEU A 97 -12.20 -14.13 -11.61
C LEU A 97 -13.03 -12.86 -11.44
N ASP A 98 -13.69 -12.75 -10.30
CA ASP A 98 -14.45 -11.57 -9.95
C ASP A 98 -13.50 -10.49 -9.42
N ILE A 99 -13.01 -9.63 -10.32
CA ILE A 99 -12.05 -8.59 -9.99
C ILE A 99 -12.63 -7.61 -8.96
N ASP A 100 -13.95 -7.41 -8.92
CA ASP A 100 -14.59 -6.51 -7.95
C ASP A 100 -14.53 -7.08 -6.53
N LYS A 101 -14.49 -8.41 -6.37
CA LYS A 101 -14.27 -9.06 -5.07
C LYS A 101 -12.83 -9.00 -4.59
N LEU A 102 -11.87 -9.01 -5.52
CA LEU A 102 -10.45 -8.96 -5.17
C LEU A 102 -9.96 -7.53 -4.93
N LEU A 103 -10.40 -6.59 -5.76
CA LEU A 103 -10.00 -5.19 -5.72
C LEU A 103 -11.26 -4.33 -5.55
N PRO A 104 -11.55 -3.86 -4.32
CA PRO A 104 -12.71 -3.02 -4.04
C PRO A 104 -12.81 -1.84 -5.00
N ASN A 105 -14.02 -1.55 -5.48
CA ASN A 105 -14.23 -0.46 -6.43
C ASN A 105 -14.11 0.91 -5.73
N ALA A 106 -12.90 1.46 -5.68
CA ALA A 106 -12.58 2.74 -5.05
C ALA A 106 -11.56 3.55 -5.90
N PRO A 107 -11.42 4.87 -5.68
CA PRO A 107 -10.44 5.69 -6.40
C PRO A 107 -9.02 5.13 -6.28
N GLY A 108 -8.28 5.06 -7.39
CA GLY A 108 -6.96 4.44 -7.47
C GLY A 108 -6.96 2.96 -7.88
N ARG A 109 -8.13 2.32 -7.96
CA ARG A 109 -8.24 0.92 -8.43
C ARG A 109 -7.78 0.77 -9.88
N GLN A 110 -8.19 1.65 -10.77
CA GLN A 110 -7.88 1.54 -12.20
C GLN A 110 -6.38 1.68 -12.44
N GLU A 111 -5.75 2.65 -11.78
CA GLU A 111 -4.31 2.87 -11.80
C GLU A 111 -3.57 1.65 -11.24
N THR A 112 -4.08 1.02 -10.18
CA THR A 112 -3.52 -0.22 -9.63
C THR A 112 -3.60 -1.36 -10.65
N LEU A 113 -4.75 -1.54 -11.32
CA LEU A 113 -4.92 -2.57 -12.34
C LEU A 113 -4.10 -2.31 -13.59
N GLU A 114 -3.85 -1.05 -13.96
CA GLU A 114 -3.09 -0.69 -15.14
C GLU A 114 -1.59 -0.82 -14.91
N TYR A 115 -1.09 -0.36 -13.77
CA TYR A 115 0.35 -0.22 -13.53
C TYR A 115 0.97 -1.38 -12.74
N CYS A 116 0.25 -1.99 -11.80
CA CYS A 116 0.85 -2.99 -10.91
C CYS A 116 0.82 -4.40 -11.49
N VAL A 117 -0.15 -4.72 -12.35
CA VAL A 117 -0.27 -6.07 -12.95
C VAL A 117 0.71 -6.32 -14.08
N GLY A 118 1.39 -5.27 -14.56
CA GLY A 118 2.38 -5.38 -15.64
C GLY A 118 3.67 -6.07 -15.21
N CYS A 119 3.98 -6.07 -13.90
CA CYS A 119 5.18 -6.70 -13.37
C CYS A 119 4.88 -7.98 -12.59
N HIS A 120 3.77 -8.04 -11.85
CA HIS A 120 3.43 -9.17 -10.99
C HIS A 120 1.96 -9.56 -11.16
N HIS A 121 1.64 -10.81 -10.83
CA HIS A 121 0.27 -11.29 -10.92
C HIS A 121 -0.65 -10.58 -9.91
N ILE A 122 -1.91 -10.32 -10.29
CA ILE A 122 -2.89 -9.58 -9.45
C ILE A 122 -3.14 -10.24 -8.07
N ALA A 123 -2.93 -11.55 -7.99
CA ALA A 123 -3.02 -12.31 -6.74
C ALA A 123 -2.10 -11.76 -5.65
N ALA A 124 -0.89 -11.30 -6.00
CA ALA A 124 0.07 -10.72 -5.04
C ALA A 124 -0.52 -9.48 -4.34
N ILE A 125 -1.28 -8.66 -5.07
CA ILE A 125 -1.98 -7.49 -4.52
C ILE A 125 -3.17 -7.95 -3.67
N ALA A 126 -3.95 -8.91 -4.16
CA ALA A 126 -5.16 -9.41 -3.50
C ALA A 126 -4.89 -10.02 -2.11
N ILE A 127 -3.74 -10.67 -1.93
CA ILE A 127 -3.34 -11.29 -0.65
C ILE A 127 -2.49 -10.38 0.23
N ALA A 128 -1.97 -9.28 -0.32
CA ALA A 128 -1.18 -8.33 0.47
C ALA A 128 -2.12 -7.53 1.39
N ALA A 129 -2.05 -7.80 2.68
CA ALA A 129 -2.71 -7.03 3.74
C ALA A 129 -1.62 -6.50 4.66
N LYS A 130 -1.43 -5.18 4.71
CA LYS A 130 -0.28 -4.56 5.40
C LYS A 130 -0.69 -3.27 6.10
N PRO A 131 -0.03 -2.90 7.21
CA PRO A 131 -0.20 -1.58 7.79
C PRO A 131 0.32 -0.48 6.85
N LYS A 132 -0.10 0.76 7.10
CA LYS A 132 0.23 1.93 6.28
C LYS A 132 1.75 2.09 6.10
N GLU A 133 2.51 1.91 7.16
CA GLU A 133 3.96 2.11 7.19
C GLU A 133 4.67 1.09 6.30
N GLU A 134 4.20 -0.17 6.29
CA GLU A 134 4.72 -1.21 5.40
C GLU A 134 4.38 -0.93 3.94
N TRP A 135 3.18 -0.43 3.64
CA TRP A 135 2.84 0.00 2.28
C TRP A 135 3.73 1.15 1.80
N GLN A 136 4.05 2.11 2.67
CA GLN A 136 4.98 3.17 2.33
C GLN A 136 6.40 2.64 2.11
N SER A 137 6.87 1.70 2.91
CA SER A 137 8.16 1.03 2.67
C SER A 137 8.16 0.27 1.34
N HIS A 138 7.08 -0.46 1.04
CA HIS A 138 6.88 -1.18 -0.21
C HIS A 138 6.90 -0.23 -1.43
N ARG A 139 6.31 0.96 -1.30
CA ARG A 139 6.39 2.03 -2.31
C ARG A 139 7.82 2.41 -2.63
N LEU A 140 8.65 2.66 -1.61
CA LEU A 140 10.05 3.02 -1.81
C LEU A 140 10.83 1.91 -2.53
N GLY A 141 10.47 0.64 -2.31
CA GLY A 141 11.04 -0.49 -3.05
C GLY A 141 10.69 -0.53 -4.54
N HIS A 142 9.61 0.14 -4.95
CA HIS A 142 9.15 0.21 -6.35
C HIS A 142 9.59 1.48 -7.08
N VAL A 143 9.92 2.54 -6.35
CA VAL A 143 10.49 3.77 -6.93
C VAL A 143 11.79 3.43 -7.67
N GLY A 144 11.88 3.81 -8.94
CA GLY A 144 13.03 3.52 -9.81
C GLY A 144 13.05 2.11 -10.42
N ARG A 145 12.11 1.21 -10.06
CA ARG A 145 11.93 -0.11 -10.70
C ARG A 145 10.73 -0.18 -11.62
N THR A 146 9.85 0.81 -11.52
CA THR A 146 8.63 0.90 -12.34
C THR A 146 8.68 2.16 -13.19
N ILE A 147 7.95 2.15 -14.30
CA ILE A 147 7.77 3.34 -15.18
C ILE A 147 6.61 4.23 -14.73
N VAL A 148 6.04 3.97 -13.55
CA VAL A 148 4.85 4.65 -13.04
C VAL A 148 5.25 6.06 -12.59
N PRO A 149 4.57 7.12 -13.09
CA PRO A 149 4.83 8.49 -12.62
C PRO A 149 4.58 8.63 -11.11
N ASP A 150 5.38 9.45 -10.42
CA ASP A 150 5.29 9.61 -8.95
C ASP A 150 3.88 9.99 -8.47
N ALA A 151 3.20 10.88 -9.19
CA ALA A 151 1.82 11.28 -8.89
C ALA A 151 0.83 10.11 -8.98
N MET A 152 1.06 9.15 -9.88
CA MET A 152 0.26 7.93 -9.98
C MET A 152 0.60 6.94 -8.87
N LEU A 153 1.88 6.84 -8.47
CA LEU A 153 2.27 6.04 -7.31
C LEU A 153 1.57 6.52 -6.03
N ASP A 154 1.45 7.84 -5.82
CA ASP A 154 0.70 8.35 -4.66
C ASP A 154 -0.77 7.89 -4.67
N THR A 155 -1.44 7.97 -5.82
CA THR A 155 -2.82 7.51 -6.01
C THR A 155 -2.96 6.00 -5.75
N ILE A 156 -2.07 5.19 -6.32
CA ILE A 156 -2.06 3.73 -6.14
C ILE A 156 -1.87 3.37 -4.66
N TYR A 157 -0.88 3.95 -4.00
CA TYR A 157 -0.61 3.61 -2.60
C TYR A 157 -1.67 4.14 -1.64
N ALA A 158 -2.30 5.28 -1.94
CA ALA A 158 -3.48 5.72 -1.19
C ALA A 158 -4.61 4.70 -1.27
N TYR A 159 -4.86 4.14 -2.45
CA TYR A 159 -5.84 3.06 -2.64
C TYR A 159 -5.46 1.78 -1.88
N LEU A 160 -4.20 1.32 -1.99
CA LEU A 160 -3.73 0.12 -1.31
C LEU A 160 -3.86 0.25 0.22
N ILE A 161 -3.45 1.38 0.79
CA ILE A 161 -3.55 1.64 2.23
C ILE A 161 -5.02 1.63 2.70
N ALA A 162 -5.94 2.21 1.92
CA ALA A 162 -7.35 2.31 2.31
C ALA A 162 -8.11 0.97 2.17
N ASN A 163 -7.73 0.12 1.21
CA ASN A 163 -8.51 -1.06 0.84
C ASN A 163 -7.83 -2.39 1.22
N PHE A 164 -6.56 -2.36 1.64
CA PHE A 164 -5.77 -3.54 2.01
C PHE A 164 -5.11 -3.37 3.39
N PRO A 165 -5.90 -3.05 4.44
CA PRO A 165 -5.38 -2.96 5.81
C PRO A 165 -5.00 -4.35 6.36
N PRO A 166 -4.19 -4.43 7.43
CA PRO A 166 -3.66 -5.71 7.94
C PRO A 166 -4.74 -6.65 8.51
N ASP A 167 -5.91 -6.13 8.88
CA ASP A 167 -7.05 -6.88 9.40
C ASP A 167 -8.03 -7.34 8.31
N ARG A 168 -7.73 -7.04 7.03
CA ARG A 168 -8.56 -7.48 5.92
C ARG A 168 -8.62 -9.01 5.84
N VAL A 169 -9.84 -9.52 5.68
CA VAL A 169 -10.05 -10.93 5.32
C VAL A 169 -9.52 -11.16 3.90
N ILE A 170 -8.48 -11.97 3.78
CA ILE A 170 -7.91 -12.37 2.49
C ILE A 170 -8.95 -13.26 1.79
N PRO A 171 -9.39 -12.91 0.56
CA PRO A 171 -10.33 -13.74 -0.18
C PRO A 171 -9.67 -15.08 -0.52
N GLN A 172 -10.44 -16.16 -0.53
CA GLN A 172 -9.93 -17.41 -1.09
C GLN A 172 -9.73 -17.23 -2.60
N LEU A 173 -8.48 -17.40 -3.04
CA LEU A 173 -8.12 -17.37 -4.44
C LEU A 173 -8.22 -18.78 -5.03
N PRO A 174 -8.62 -18.92 -6.31
CA PRO A 174 -8.50 -20.17 -7.02
C PRO A 174 -7.04 -20.63 -7.04
N GLU A 175 -6.82 -21.95 -6.93
CA GLU A 175 -5.47 -22.55 -6.93
C GLU A 175 -4.68 -22.16 -8.19
N GLU A 176 -5.38 -21.98 -9.31
CA GLU A 176 -4.78 -21.57 -10.58
C GLU A 176 -4.10 -20.20 -10.50
N LEU A 177 -4.56 -19.30 -9.62
CA LEU A 177 -3.91 -18.01 -9.41
C LEU A 177 -2.74 -18.10 -8.43
N LEU A 178 -2.70 -19.14 -7.60
CA LEU A 178 -1.67 -19.35 -6.58
C LEU A 178 -0.47 -20.15 -7.10
N GLY A 179 -0.60 -20.88 -8.21
CA GLY A 179 0.51 -21.63 -8.81
C GLY A 179 1.64 -20.75 -9.34
N ASP A 180 1.30 -19.59 -9.93
CA ASP A 180 2.25 -18.78 -10.72
C ASP A 180 2.51 -17.37 -10.17
N TRP A 181 1.90 -16.98 -9.03
CA TRP A 181 1.95 -15.57 -8.60
C TRP A 181 3.32 -15.09 -8.09
N THR A 182 4.21 -16.00 -7.70
CA THR A 182 5.60 -15.68 -7.30
C THR A 182 6.60 -15.80 -8.45
N SER A 183 6.12 -16.11 -9.65
CA SER A 183 6.94 -16.25 -10.85
C SER A 183 7.11 -14.85 -11.47
N TYR A 184 8.23 -14.19 -11.18
CA TYR A 184 8.60 -12.88 -11.74
C TYR A 184 10.04 -12.86 -12.22
#